data_AF-A0A8F9TS27-F1
#
_entry.id   AF-A0A8F9TS27-F1
#
_cell.length_a   1.000
_cell.length_b   1.000
_cell.length_c   1.000
_cell.angle_alpha   90.00
_cell.angle_beta   90.00
_cell.angle_gamma   90.00
#
_symmetry.space_group_name_H-M   'P 1'
#
loop_
_entity.id
_entity.type
_entity.pdbx_description
1 polymer ?
#
loop_
_entity_poly.entity_id
_entity_poly.type
_entity_poly.pdbx_seq_one_letter_code
_entity_poly.pdbx_strand_id
1 'polypeptide(L)'
;MSRERDDDLRRLHFINALFASVTGHDLYLAQQIKAAITFSLGELETQVATQPELAAQFDSAFNAAAARLLSTFFAGQPDHGFVHWDAARTLTSATPLFARAELLAALKTLAPFSHSTLLITNLRPALIPPEKRATARRLQDYDDALAFIRQFAAARVTRHANLQLLFL
;
A
#
# COMPACT_ATOMS: atom_id res chain seq x y z
N MET A 1 13.19 -2.63 -23.18
CA MET A 1 12.61 -3.99 -23.21
C MET A 1 12.74 -4.77 -21.91
N SER A 2 13.90 -4.87 -21.24
CA SER A 2 13.98 -5.63 -19.96
C SER A 2 13.30 -4.93 -18.77
N ARG A 3 13.49 -3.60 -18.63
CA ARG A 3 12.94 -2.82 -17.50
C ARG A 3 11.42 -2.78 -17.47
N GLU A 4 10.75 -2.61 -18.61
CA GLU A 4 9.29 -2.64 -18.71
C GLU A 4 8.70 -4.00 -18.31
N ARG A 5 9.35 -5.12 -18.68
CA ARG A 5 8.91 -6.45 -18.24
C ARG A 5 9.09 -6.63 -16.74
N ASP A 6 10.18 -6.12 -16.18
CA ASP A 6 10.43 -6.18 -14.74
C ASP A 6 9.43 -5.31 -13.96
N ASP A 7 9.05 -4.14 -14.49
CA ASP A 7 8.02 -3.28 -13.90
C ASP A 7 6.63 -3.93 -14.00
N ASP A 8 6.31 -4.57 -15.13
CA ASP A 8 5.03 -5.24 -15.35
C ASP A 8 4.85 -6.47 -14.45
N LEU A 9 5.90 -7.29 -14.33
CA LEU A 9 5.92 -8.43 -13.41
C LEU A 9 5.82 -7.97 -11.95
N ARG A 10 6.51 -6.89 -11.58
CA ARG A 10 6.39 -6.30 -10.24
C ARG A 10 4.96 -5.87 -9.93
N ARG A 11 4.29 -5.19 -10.86
CA ARG A 11 2.88 -4.77 -10.71
C ARG A 11 1.93 -5.96 -10.66
N LEU A 12 2.16 -7.01 -11.44
CA LEU A 12 1.35 -8.23 -11.38
C LEU A 12 1.51 -8.96 -10.05
N HIS A 13 2.75 -9.14 -9.57
CA HIS A 13 3.02 -9.72 -8.26
C HIS A 13 2.39 -8.89 -7.14
N PHE A 14 2.45 -7.56 -7.25
CA PHE A 14 1.80 -6.64 -6.34
C PHE A 14 0.29 -6.87 -6.29
N ILE A 15 -0.40 -6.90 -7.43
CA ILE A 15 -1.85 -7.15 -7.46
C ILE A 15 -2.17 -8.54 -6.91
N ASN A 16 -1.41 -9.56 -7.28
CA ASN A 16 -1.65 -10.92 -6.78
C ASN A 16 -1.50 -11.00 -5.25
N ALA A 17 -0.48 -10.35 -4.68
CA ALA A 17 -0.29 -10.32 -3.23
C ALA A 17 -1.39 -9.49 -2.52
N LEU A 18 -1.73 -8.33 -3.08
CA LEU A 18 -2.69 -7.40 -2.50
C LEU A 18 -4.12 -7.96 -2.52
N PHE A 19 -4.48 -8.64 -3.60
CA PHE A 19 -5.80 -9.22 -3.79
C PHE A 19 -5.84 -10.71 -3.46
N ALA A 20 -4.79 -11.33 -2.92
CA ALA A 20 -4.73 -12.76 -2.64
C ALA A 20 -5.94 -13.27 -1.82
N SER A 21 -6.38 -12.49 -0.82
CA SER A 21 -7.55 -12.80 0.01
C SER A 21 -8.89 -12.63 -0.72
N VAL A 22 -8.90 -11.88 -1.83
CA VAL A 22 -10.08 -11.57 -2.66
C VAL A 22 -10.17 -12.50 -3.86
N THR A 23 -9.04 -12.79 -4.51
CA THR A 23 -8.93 -13.57 -5.75
C THR A 23 -8.61 -15.04 -5.50
N GLY A 24 -8.30 -15.44 -4.26
CA GLY A 24 -7.88 -16.80 -3.95
C GLY A 24 -6.56 -17.22 -4.60
N HIS A 25 -5.69 -16.25 -4.92
CA HIS A 25 -4.47 -16.43 -5.73
C HIS A 25 -4.74 -16.79 -7.21
N ASP A 26 -5.93 -16.46 -7.74
CA ASP A 26 -6.19 -16.54 -9.17
C ASP A 26 -5.35 -15.50 -9.93
N LEU A 27 -4.28 -15.98 -10.57
CA LEU A 27 -3.37 -15.17 -11.38
C LEU A 27 -4.07 -14.54 -12.60
N TYR A 28 -5.10 -15.18 -13.14
CA TYR A 28 -5.86 -14.63 -14.26
C TYR A 28 -6.66 -13.41 -13.80
N LEU A 29 -7.33 -13.50 -12.65
CA LEU A 29 -8.06 -12.38 -12.07
C LEU A 29 -7.11 -11.25 -11.64
N ALA A 30 -5.93 -11.60 -11.09
CA ALA A 30 -4.89 -10.61 -10.78
C ALA A 30 -4.42 -9.86 -12.05
N GLN A 31 -4.25 -10.56 -13.16
CA GLN A 31 -3.90 -9.92 -14.45
C GLN A 31 -5.02 -9.01 -14.96
N GLN A 32 -6.29 -9.41 -14.82
CA GLN A 32 -7.44 -8.58 -15.19
C GLN A 32 -7.52 -7.29 -14.38
N ILE A 33 -7.33 -7.38 -13.06
CA ILE A 33 -7.29 -6.21 -12.18
C ILE A 33 -6.14 -5.29 -12.54
N LYS A 34 -4.93 -5.84 -12.78
CA LYS A 34 -3.77 -5.05 -13.23
C LYS A 34 -4.10 -4.30 -14.52
N ALA A 35 -4.64 -5.00 -15.52
CA ALA A 35 -4.99 -4.41 -16.81
C ALA A 35 -6.05 -3.31 -16.68
N ALA A 36 -7.07 -3.51 -15.84
CA ALA A 36 -8.11 -2.51 -15.59
C ALA A 36 -7.53 -1.24 -14.93
N ILE A 37 -6.62 -1.40 -13.96
CA ILE A 37 -5.95 -0.26 -13.32
C ILE A 37 -5.05 0.46 -14.32
N THR A 38 -4.21 -0.26 -15.07
CA THR A 38 -3.36 0.33 -16.11
C THR A 38 -4.18 1.11 -17.13
N PHE A 39 -5.30 0.52 -17.61
CA PHE A 39 -6.22 1.20 -18.53
C PHE A 39 -6.79 2.49 -17.95
N SER A 40 -7.18 2.50 -16.66
CA SER A 40 -7.65 3.71 -15.98
C SER A 40 -6.59 4.82 -15.86
N LEU A 41 -5.31 4.46 -16.00
CA LEU A 41 -4.17 5.35 -15.96
C LEU A 41 -3.54 5.59 -17.35
N GLY A 42 -4.25 5.27 -18.44
CA GLY A 42 -3.70 5.26 -19.80
C GLY A 42 -3.08 6.59 -20.27
N GLU A 43 -3.59 7.73 -19.81
CA GLU A 43 -2.96 9.04 -20.09
C GLU A 43 -1.60 9.17 -19.42
N LEU A 44 -1.47 8.72 -18.17
CA LEU A 44 -0.23 8.74 -17.41
C LEU A 44 0.76 7.70 -17.96
N GLU A 45 0.28 6.54 -18.41
CA GLU A 45 1.10 5.54 -19.10
C GLU A 45 1.72 6.11 -20.38
N THR A 46 0.91 6.82 -21.17
CA THR A 46 1.38 7.49 -22.40
C THR A 46 2.43 8.56 -22.08
N GLN A 47 2.25 9.31 -20.99
CA GLN A 47 3.23 10.30 -20.54
C GLN A 47 4.55 9.65 -20.10
N VAL A 48 4.51 8.55 -19.34
CA VAL A 48 5.72 7.79 -18.94
C VAL A 48 6.49 7.26 -20.15
N ALA A 49 5.80 6.83 -21.21
CA ALA A 49 6.44 6.37 -22.44
C ALA A 49 7.27 7.49 -23.12
N THR A 50 6.84 8.75 -22.97
CA THR A 50 7.57 9.92 -23.47
C THR A 50 8.58 10.49 -22.47
N GLN A 51 8.33 10.31 -21.17
CA GLN A 51 9.12 10.86 -20.06
C GLN A 51 9.33 9.78 -18.98
N PRO A 52 10.44 9.03 -19.06
CA PRO A 52 10.74 7.93 -18.13
C PRO A 52 10.85 8.37 -16.67
N GLU A 53 11.10 9.66 -16.41
CA GLU A 53 11.18 10.25 -15.07
C GLU A 53 9.85 10.18 -14.31
N LEU A 54 8.73 10.08 -15.02
CA LEU A 54 7.39 9.97 -14.43
C LEU A 54 7.05 8.55 -13.95
N ALA A 55 7.94 7.56 -14.14
CA ALA A 55 7.68 6.16 -13.76
C ALA A 55 7.32 6.01 -12.27
N ALA A 56 8.01 6.74 -11.37
CA ALA A 56 7.70 6.71 -9.94
C ALA A 56 6.32 7.30 -9.63
N GLN A 57 5.90 8.33 -10.38
CA GLN A 57 4.57 8.91 -10.25
C GLN A 57 3.49 7.93 -10.71
N PHE A 58 3.75 7.20 -11.80
CA PHE A 58 2.86 6.15 -12.27
C PHE A 58 2.72 5.02 -11.26
N ASP A 59 3.80 4.53 -10.66
CA ASP A 59 3.73 3.49 -9.63
C ASP A 59 2.96 3.96 -8.39
N SER A 60 3.16 5.22 -7.96
CA SER A 60 2.36 5.81 -6.88
C SER A 60 0.88 5.90 -7.24
N ALA A 61 0.54 6.31 -8.47
CA ALA A 61 -0.83 6.41 -8.95
C ALA A 61 -1.48 5.01 -9.07
N PHE A 62 -0.72 4.02 -9.53
CA PHE A 62 -1.13 2.62 -9.63
C PHE A 62 -1.45 2.04 -8.25
N ASN A 63 -0.57 2.23 -7.27
CA ASN A 63 -0.78 1.80 -5.89
C ASN A 63 -2.04 2.46 -5.29
N ALA A 64 -2.23 3.77 -5.53
CA ALA A 64 -3.41 4.50 -5.06
C ALA A 64 -4.70 4.05 -5.75
N ALA A 65 -4.66 3.64 -7.02
CA ALA A 65 -5.81 3.07 -7.72
C ALA A 65 -6.16 1.67 -7.20
N ALA A 66 -5.15 0.82 -6.96
CA ALA A 66 -5.35 -0.50 -6.37
C ALA A 66 -5.95 -0.41 -4.95
N ALA A 67 -5.44 0.52 -4.12
CA ALA A 67 -5.97 0.79 -2.78
C ALA A 67 -7.42 1.26 -2.81
N ARG A 68 -7.77 2.14 -3.78
CA ARG A 68 -9.16 2.58 -3.99
C ARG A 68 -10.08 1.42 -4.38
N LEU A 69 -9.63 0.53 -5.27
CA LEU A 69 -10.40 -0.64 -5.68
C LEU A 69 -10.68 -1.58 -4.50
N LEU A 70 -9.68 -1.84 -3.65
CA LEU A 70 -9.90 -2.58 -2.40
C LEU A 70 -10.85 -1.87 -1.45
N SER A 71 -10.72 -0.54 -1.30
CA SER A 71 -11.64 0.23 -0.45
C SER A 71 -13.09 0.09 -0.92
N THR A 72 -13.33 0.14 -2.23
CA THR A 72 -14.66 -0.06 -2.81
C THR A 72 -15.16 -1.50 -2.59
N PHE A 73 -14.28 -2.49 -2.74
CA PHE A 73 -14.63 -3.89 -2.50
C PHE A 73 -15.05 -4.14 -1.05
N PHE A 74 -14.29 -3.64 -0.07
CA PHE A 74 -14.62 -3.81 1.34
C PHE A 74 -15.77 -2.92 1.81
N ALA A 75 -16.03 -1.77 1.17
CA ALA A 75 -17.21 -0.96 1.46
C ALA A 75 -18.54 -1.71 1.21
N GLY A 76 -18.52 -2.73 0.34
CA GLY A 76 -19.67 -3.63 0.13
C GLY A 76 -19.83 -4.71 1.20
N GLN A 77 -18.88 -4.85 2.13
CA GLN A 77 -18.91 -5.84 3.20
C GLN A 77 -19.26 -5.17 4.54
N PRO A 78 -20.42 -5.46 5.14
CA PRO A 78 -20.89 -4.75 6.33
C PRO A 78 -20.03 -4.99 7.57
N ASP A 79 -19.34 -6.13 7.65
CA ASP A 79 -18.58 -6.55 8.83
C ASP A 79 -17.06 -6.34 8.72
N HIS A 80 -16.59 -5.71 7.63
CA HIS A 80 -15.16 -5.54 7.35
C HIS A 80 -14.73 -4.08 7.27
N GLY A 81 -13.88 -3.66 8.20
CA GLY A 81 -13.27 -2.33 8.20
C GLY A 81 -12.09 -2.25 7.23
N PHE A 82 -11.99 -1.17 6.45
CA PHE A 82 -10.83 -0.93 5.60
C PHE A 82 -10.33 0.50 5.77
N VAL A 83 -9.02 0.64 5.98
CA VAL A 83 -8.34 1.94 5.95
C VAL A 83 -7.06 1.83 5.14
N HIS A 84 -6.85 2.78 4.26
CA HIS A 84 -5.60 2.98 3.55
C HIS A 84 -4.82 4.14 4.18
N TRP A 85 -3.59 3.86 4.61
CA TRP A 85 -2.63 4.83 5.08
C TRP A 85 -1.42 4.88 4.13
N ASP A 86 -1.20 6.04 3.52
CA ASP A 86 -0.07 6.29 2.64
C ASP A 86 1.03 7.06 3.40
N ALA A 87 2.14 6.37 3.69
CA ALA A 87 3.25 6.92 4.46
C ALA A 87 4.01 8.04 3.72
N ALA A 88 3.89 8.10 2.39
CA ALA A 88 4.51 9.14 1.57
C ALA A 88 3.55 10.29 1.26
N ARG A 89 2.31 10.27 1.78
CA ARG A 89 1.29 11.30 1.50
C ARG A 89 1.76 12.71 1.88
N THR A 90 2.53 12.82 2.96
CA THR A 90 3.16 14.07 3.38
C THR A 90 4.62 13.84 3.76
N LEU A 91 5.43 14.89 3.72
CA LEU A 91 6.84 14.85 4.12
C LEU A 91 7.05 14.37 5.57
N THR A 92 6.03 14.50 6.42
CA THR A 92 6.10 14.17 7.84
C THR A 92 5.35 12.89 8.20
N SER A 93 4.51 12.33 7.33
CA SER A 93 3.64 11.18 7.65
C SER A 93 4.43 9.98 8.16
N ALA A 94 5.60 9.69 7.58
CA ALA A 94 6.47 8.60 8.03
C ALA A 94 7.28 8.90 9.31
N THR A 95 7.26 10.13 9.83
CA THR A 95 7.97 10.45 11.08
C THR A 95 7.21 9.89 12.28
N PRO A 96 7.91 9.46 13.37
CA PRO A 96 7.27 8.71 14.45
C PRO A 96 6.05 9.40 15.10
N LEU A 97 6.10 10.73 15.28
CA LEU A 97 5.03 11.48 15.91
C LEU A 97 3.75 11.49 15.07
N PHE A 98 3.88 11.77 13.77
CA PHE A 98 2.76 11.85 12.84
C PHE A 98 2.24 10.47 12.48
N ALA A 99 3.14 9.51 12.24
CA ALA A 99 2.78 8.10 12.02
C ALA A 99 1.91 7.60 13.18
N ARG A 100 2.31 7.85 14.44
CA ARG A 100 1.51 7.46 15.61
C ARG A 100 0.11 8.09 15.62
N ALA A 101 0.00 9.38 15.31
CA ALA A 101 -1.28 10.08 15.32
C ALA A 101 -2.22 9.60 14.19
N GLU A 102 -1.69 9.47 12.98
CA GLU A 102 -2.44 9.01 11.80
C GLU A 102 -2.85 7.54 11.94
N LEU A 103 -1.96 6.67 12.43
CA LEU A 103 -2.29 5.27 12.71
C LEU A 103 -3.31 5.14 13.83
N LEU A 104 -3.26 5.98 14.87
CA LEU A 104 -4.27 5.97 15.92
C LEU A 104 -5.65 6.35 15.37
N ALA A 105 -5.71 7.34 14.48
CA ALA A 105 -6.95 7.72 13.81
C ALA A 105 -7.49 6.57 12.93
N ALA A 106 -6.61 5.92 12.15
CA ALA A 106 -6.95 4.76 11.35
C ALA A 106 -7.46 3.58 12.18
N LEU A 107 -6.81 3.26 13.30
CA LEU A 107 -7.26 2.19 14.19
C LEU A 107 -8.59 2.54 14.87
N LYS A 108 -8.83 3.81 15.19
CA LYS A 108 -10.12 4.26 15.75
C LYS A 108 -11.27 4.05 14.75
N THR A 109 -11.03 4.28 13.45
CA THR A 109 -12.05 4.02 12.43
C THR A 109 -12.30 2.53 12.21
N LEU A 110 -11.31 1.67 12.49
CA LEU A 110 -11.44 0.21 12.39
C LEU A 110 -12.04 -0.45 13.64
N ALA A 111 -12.02 0.24 14.78
CA ALA A 111 -12.49 -0.29 16.07
C ALA A 111 -13.92 -0.89 16.08
N PRO A 112 -14.91 -0.39 15.29
CA PRO A 112 -16.25 -0.98 15.26
C PRO A 112 -16.32 -2.36 14.59
N PHE A 113 -15.33 -2.73 13.78
CA PHE A 113 -15.38 -3.92 12.94
C PHE A 113 -14.66 -5.10 13.59
N SER A 114 -15.23 -6.30 13.46
CA SER A 114 -14.61 -7.55 13.95
C SER A 114 -13.48 -8.03 13.04
N HIS A 115 -13.59 -7.74 11.74
CA HIS A 115 -12.56 -7.99 10.75
C HIS A 115 -12.14 -6.66 10.15
N SER A 116 -10.83 -6.44 10.01
CA SER A 116 -10.31 -5.17 9.52
C SER A 116 -9.02 -5.35 8.74
N THR A 117 -8.82 -4.51 7.73
CA THR A 117 -7.57 -4.42 6.99
C THR A 117 -7.04 -3.00 7.08
N LEU A 118 -5.82 -2.86 7.59
CA LEU A 118 -5.04 -1.63 7.47
C LEU A 118 -4.00 -1.83 6.37
N LEU A 119 -4.19 -1.11 5.26
CA LEU A 119 -3.26 -1.07 4.16
C LEU A 119 -2.27 0.09 4.35
N ILE A 120 -0.99 -0.23 4.47
CA ILE A 120 0.12 0.73 4.53
C ILE A 120 0.85 0.72 3.19
N THR A 121 0.90 1.85 2.49
CA THR A 121 1.67 1.98 1.23
C THR A 121 2.82 2.97 1.39
N ASN A 122 3.85 2.81 0.55
CA ASN A 122 4.93 3.78 0.35
C ASN A 122 5.79 4.04 1.60
N LEU A 123 5.81 3.11 2.55
CA LEU A 123 6.62 3.26 3.77
C LEU A 123 8.12 3.31 3.45
N ARG A 124 8.57 2.43 2.54
CA ARG A 124 9.96 2.38 2.12
C ARG A 124 10.41 3.66 1.39
N PRO A 125 9.74 4.15 0.33
CA PRO A 125 10.16 5.38 -0.33
C PRO A 125 10.05 6.63 0.57
N ALA A 126 9.17 6.62 1.59
CA ALA A 126 9.10 7.71 2.56
C ALA A 126 10.35 7.81 3.46
N LEU A 127 10.92 6.67 3.89
CA LEU A 127 12.09 6.61 4.78
C LEU A 127 13.42 6.49 4.01
N ILE A 128 13.38 5.83 2.86
CA ILE A 128 14.50 5.57 1.96
C ILE A 128 14.11 6.06 0.56
N PRO A 129 14.23 7.37 0.30
CA PRO A 129 13.90 7.92 -1.01
C PRO A 129 14.74 7.24 -2.10
N PRO A 130 14.17 6.95 -3.29
CA PRO A 130 14.87 6.24 -4.35
C PRO A 130 16.13 6.98 -4.83
N GLU A 131 16.13 8.31 -4.78
CA GLU A 131 17.26 9.19 -5.12
C GLU A 131 18.43 9.09 -4.12
N LYS A 132 18.19 8.52 -2.93
CA LYS A 132 19.15 8.55 -1.82
C LYS A 132 19.67 7.15 -1.52
N ARG A 133 20.96 7.07 -1.18
CA ARG A 133 21.58 5.82 -0.75
C ARG A 133 20.86 5.23 0.48
N ALA A 134 20.55 3.95 0.42
CA ALA A 134 20.13 3.16 1.57
C ALA A 134 21.32 2.95 2.52
N THR A 135 21.50 3.89 3.46
CA THR A 135 22.51 3.76 4.51
C THR A 135 22.04 2.77 5.58
N ALA A 136 22.96 2.20 6.35
CA ALA A 136 22.62 1.29 7.45
C ALA A 136 21.61 1.94 8.42
N ARG A 137 21.79 3.24 8.71
CA ARG A 137 20.84 4.02 9.51
C ARG A 137 19.43 4.06 8.92
N ARG A 138 19.28 4.32 7.62
CA ARG A 138 17.96 4.38 6.96
C ARG A 138 17.26 3.02 6.90
N LEU A 139 18.03 1.95 6.74
CA LEU A 139 17.49 0.59 6.82
C LEU A 139 16.98 0.31 8.23
N GLN A 140 17.76 0.68 9.25
CA GLN A 140 17.32 0.57 10.65
C GLN A 140 16.06 1.41 10.91
N ASP A 141 16.01 2.66 10.45
CA ASP A 141 14.83 3.53 10.60
C ASP A 141 13.58 2.90 9.95
N TYR A 142 13.73 2.20 8.81
CA TYR A 142 12.66 1.47 8.15
C TYR A 142 12.20 0.23 8.96
N ASP A 143 13.15 -0.56 9.45
CA ASP A 143 12.84 -1.74 10.27
C ASP A 143 12.20 -1.35 11.61
N ASP A 144 12.67 -0.28 12.23
CA ASP A 144 12.09 0.30 13.45
C ASP A 144 10.67 0.81 13.20
N ALA A 145 10.41 1.45 12.06
CA ALA A 145 9.06 1.88 11.68
C ALA A 145 8.13 0.67 11.47
N LEU A 146 8.58 -0.39 10.81
CA LEU A 146 7.80 -1.62 10.66
C LEU A 146 7.49 -2.27 12.02
N ALA A 147 8.48 -2.39 12.89
CA ALA A 147 8.32 -2.94 14.23
C ALA A 147 7.35 -2.09 15.06
N PHE A 148 7.50 -0.76 15.01
CA PHE A 148 6.60 0.18 15.65
C PHE A 148 5.16 0.00 15.19
N ILE A 149 4.89 -0.02 13.88
CA ILE A 149 3.52 -0.15 13.34
C ILE A 149 2.89 -1.47 13.81
N ARG A 150 3.64 -2.58 13.71
CA ARG A 150 3.16 -3.91 14.14
C ARG A 150 2.83 -3.94 15.63
N GLN A 151 3.73 -3.45 16.48
CA GLN A 151 3.53 -3.42 17.93
C GLN A 151 2.40 -2.46 18.32
N PHE A 152 2.33 -1.29 17.69
CA PHE A 152 1.32 -0.28 17.95
C PHE A 152 -0.08 -0.78 17.61
N ALA A 153 -0.23 -1.43 16.46
CA ALA A 153 -1.48 -2.07 16.05
C ALA A 153 -1.85 -3.22 17.00
N ALA A 154 -0.91 -4.14 17.27
CA ALA A 154 -1.16 -5.27 18.18
C ALA A 154 -1.60 -4.84 19.58
N ALA A 155 -1.03 -3.75 20.11
CA ALA A 155 -1.39 -3.22 21.42
C ALA A 155 -2.79 -2.59 21.49
N ARG A 156 -3.45 -2.34 20.35
CA ARG A 156 -4.73 -1.63 20.25
C ARG A 156 -5.87 -2.43 19.66
N VAL A 157 -5.59 -3.59 19.10
CA VAL A 157 -6.60 -4.54 18.62
C VAL A 157 -7.15 -5.32 19.81
N THR A 158 -8.48 -5.47 19.89
CA THR A 158 -9.13 -6.25 20.94
C THR A 158 -8.93 -7.75 20.69
N ARG A 159 -9.05 -8.60 21.72
CA ARG A 159 -8.79 -10.05 21.60
C ARG A 159 -9.68 -10.78 20.58
N HIS A 160 -10.81 -10.17 20.20
CA HIS A 160 -11.78 -10.75 19.28
C HIS A 160 -11.74 -10.11 17.88
N ALA A 161 -10.97 -9.04 17.70
CA ALA A 161 -10.83 -8.39 16.41
C ALA A 161 -9.66 -9.00 15.63
N ASN A 162 -9.91 -9.29 14.35
CA ASN A 162 -8.88 -9.73 13.41
C ASN A 162 -8.44 -8.54 12.57
N LEU A 163 -7.24 -8.03 12.86
CA LEU A 163 -6.62 -6.97 12.06
C LEU A 163 -5.54 -7.55 11.15
N GLN A 164 -5.76 -7.44 9.85
CA GLN A 164 -4.75 -7.71 8.83
C GLN A 164 -3.95 -6.44 8.52
N LEU A 165 -2.63 -6.52 8.67
CA LEU A 165 -1.70 -5.47 8.24
C LEU A 165 -1.11 -5.84 6.88
N LEU A 166 -1.29 -4.98 5.90
CA LEU A 166 -0.68 -5.10 4.57
C LEU A 166 0.34 -3.98 4.39
N PHE A 167 1.59 -4.32 4.09
CA PHE A 167 2.66 -3.36 3.82
C PHE A 167 3.09 -3.46 2.36
N LEU A 168 3.08 -2.31 1.67
CA LEU A 168 3.43 -2.17 0.25
C LEU A 168 4.45 -1.06 0.03
#